data_AF-A0A6N9A178-F1
#
_entry.id   AF-A0A6N9A178-F1
#
_cell.length_a   1.000
_cell.length_b   1.000
_cell.length_c   1.000
_cell.angle_alpha   90.00
_cell.angle_beta   90.00
_cell.angle_gamma   90.00
#
_symmetry.space_group_name_H-M   'P 1'
#
loop_
_entity.id
_entity.type
_entity.pdbx_description
1 polymer ?
#
loop_
_entity_poly.entity_id
_entity_poly.type
_entity_poly.pdbx_seq_one_letter_code
_entity_poly.pdbx_strand_id
1 'polypeptide(L)'
;MTHLRNFGAAVLGYVVMYVVVIVLMLVMAFVVDEGAGWIVGSIVVSLFAAVMGGLVCAKVAANSGGMWILIAAVVVLGVAFAVAGPMMAEMASEAGVADAMDATEEPTWLAWLNPLLGAVGVYLGARLVKGE
;
A
#
# COMPACT_ATOMS: atom_id res chain seq x y z
N MET A 1 11.82 -8.32 24.50
CA MET A 1 11.39 -9.32 23.49
C MET A 1 10.10 -8.91 22.77
N THR A 2 9.09 -8.39 23.47
CA THR A 2 7.79 -7.95 22.89
C THR A 2 7.93 -6.91 21.77
N HIS A 3 8.77 -5.88 21.94
CA HIS A 3 8.99 -4.84 20.92
C HIS A 3 9.64 -5.39 19.64
N LEU A 4 10.64 -6.27 19.79
CA LEU A 4 11.32 -6.90 18.64
C LEU A 4 10.36 -7.80 17.86
N ARG A 5 9.51 -8.57 18.55
CA ARG A 5 8.47 -9.39 17.90
C ARG A 5 7.45 -8.53 17.17
N ASN A 6 7.01 -7.42 17.77
CA ASN A 6 6.07 -6.51 17.13
C ASN A 6 6.66 -5.85 15.89
N PHE A 7 7.92 -5.42 15.95
CA PHE A 7 8.62 -4.86 14.81
C PHE A 7 8.77 -5.89 13.68
N GLY A 8 9.23 -7.11 14.00
CA GLY A 8 9.31 -8.20 13.03
C GLY A 8 7.96 -8.55 12.40
N ALA A 9 6.89 -8.54 13.19
CA ALA A 9 5.53 -8.74 12.68
C ALA A 9 5.07 -7.61 11.74
N ALA A 10 5.43 -6.36 12.02
CA ALA A 10 5.15 -5.23 11.13
C ALA A 10 5.92 -5.35 9.82
N VAL A 11 7.21 -5.67 9.87
CA VAL A 11 8.04 -5.91 8.66
C VAL A 11 7.44 -7.04 7.82
N LEU A 12 7.09 -8.17 8.44
CA LEU A 12 6.47 -9.29 7.74
C LEU A 12 5.12 -8.90 7.12
N GLY A 13 4.28 -8.17 7.85
CA GLY A 13 3.01 -7.67 7.33
C GLY A 13 3.20 -6.75 6.12
N TYR A 14 4.20 -5.86 6.16
CA TYR A 14 4.54 -5.00 5.02
C TYR A 14 5.03 -5.80 3.81
N VAL A 15 5.88 -6.81 4.02
CA VAL A 15 6.35 -7.69 2.94
C VAL A 15 5.18 -8.42 2.28
N VAL A 16 4.25 -8.96 3.07
CA VAL A 16 3.05 -9.62 2.54
C VAL A 16 2.20 -8.65 1.73
N MET A 17 1.96 -7.44 2.26
CA MET A 17 1.22 -6.40 1.55
C MET A 17 1.87 -6.09 0.20
N TYR A 18 3.19 -5.88 0.18
CA TYR A 18 3.95 -5.58 -1.05
C TYR A 18 3.84 -6.71 -2.09
N VAL A 19 4.02 -7.96 -1.67
CA VAL A 19 3.89 -9.13 -2.56
C VAL A 19 2.47 -9.23 -3.13
N VAL A 20 1.44 -9.03 -2.30
CA VAL A 20 0.04 -9.07 -2.76
C VAL A 20 -0.25 -7.95 -3.74
N VAL A 21 0.20 -6.71 -3.49
CA VAL A 21 0.05 -5.59 -4.44
C VAL A 21 0.69 -5.95 -5.77
N ILE A 22 1.95 -6.41 -5.79
CA ILE A 22 2.64 -6.75 -7.05
C ILE A 22 1.89 -7.82 -7.81
N VAL A 23 1.53 -8.93 -7.16
CA VAL A 23 0.87 -10.06 -7.83
C VAL A 23 -0.47 -9.63 -8.40
N LEU A 24 -1.28 -8.89 -7.64
CA LEU A 24 -2.60 -8.48 -8.09
C LEU A 24 -2.54 -7.37 -9.15
N MET A 25 -1.60 -6.43 -9.04
CA MET A 25 -1.38 -5.41 -10.07
C MET A 25 -0.91 -6.04 -11.38
N LEU A 26 -0.02 -7.04 -11.32
CA LEU A 26 0.39 -7.79 -12.50
C LEU A 26 -0.79 -8.50 -13.15
N VAL A 27 -1.66 -9.15 -12.37
CA VAL A 27 -2.89 -9.77 -12.90
C VAL A 27 -3.79 -8.70 -13.54
N MET A 28 -3.97 -7.56 -12.87
CA MET A 28 -4.81 -6.45 -13.33
C MET A 28 -4.35 -5.93 -14.68
N ALA A 29 -3.03 -5.80 -14.89
CA ALA A 29 -2.41 -5.39 -16.15
C ALA A 29 -2.76 -6.28 -17.36
N PHE A 30 -3.21 -7.52 -17.14
CA PHE A 30 -3.62 -8.42 -18.23
C PHE A 30 -5.14 -8.54 -18.42
N VAL A 31 -5.94 -8.07 -17.46
CA VAL A 31 -7.39 -8.36 -17.43
C VAL A 31 -8.28 -7.14 -17.26
N VAL A 32 -7.71 -5.97 -16.96
CA VAL A 32 -8.46 -4.72 -16.75
C VAL A 32 -7.96 -3.67 -17.74
N ASP A 33 -8.90 -3.10 -18.49
CA ASP A 33 -8.62 -2.00 -19.41
C ASP A 33 -8.21 -0.73 -18.66
N GLU A 34 -7.46 0.14 -19.35
CA GLU A 34 -7.07 1.45 -18.85
C GLU A 34 -8.28 2.35 -18.53
N GLY A 35 -8.05 3.41 -17.72
CA GLY A 35 -9.08 4.37 -17.34
C GLY A 35 -9.80 4.02 -16.03
N ALA A 36 -11.14 4.10 -16.01
CA ALA A 36 -11.91 3.97 -14.76
C ALA A 36 -11.79 2.58 -14.11
N GLY A 37 -11.68 1.52 -14.92
CA GLY A 37 -11.48 0.15 -14.42
C GLY A 37 -10.15 0.01 -13.67
N TRP A 38 -9.08 0.60 -14.21
CA TRP A 38 -7.76 0.63 -13.59
C TRP A 38 -7.77 1.33 -12.23
N ILE A 39 -8.43 2.50 -12.13
CA ILE A 39 -8.52 3.27 -10.88
C ILE A 39 -9.31 2.51 -9.80
N VAL A 40 -10.47 1.97 -10.15
CA VAL A 40 -11.28 1.20 -9.18
C VAL A 40 -10.55 -0.09 -8.78
N GLY A 41 -9.92 -0.76 -9.75
CA GLY A 41 -9.12 -1.95 -9.51
C GLY A 41 -7.93 -1.69 -8.59
N SER A 42 -7.17 -0.62 -8.80
CA SER A 42 -6.01 -0.27 -7.97
C SER A 42 -6.41 0.03 -6.52
N ILE A 43 -7.56 0.70 -6.31
CA ILE A 43 -8.12 0.94 -4.97
C ILE A 43 -8.46 -0.40 -4.28
N VAL A 44 -9.16 -1.29 -4.98
CA VAL A 44 -9.57 -2.61 -4.44
C VAL A 44 -8.36 -3.46 -4.11
N VAL A 45 -7.39 -3.53 -5.02
CA VAL A 45 -6.13 -4.27 -4.84
C VAL A 45 -5.35 -3.73 -3.65
N SER A 46 -5.21 -2.41 -3.55
CA SER A 46 -4.46 -1.77 -2.46
C SER A 46 -5.12 -2.02 -1.10
N LEU A 47 -6.44 -1.88 -1.02
CA LEU A 47 -7.19 -2.17 0.20
C LEU A 47 -7.07 -3.64 0.60
N PHE A 48 -7.24 -4.55 -0.36
CA PHE A 48 -7.13 -5.99 -0.11
C PHE A 48 -5.74 -6.38 0.37
N ALA A 49 -4.69 -5.87 -0.28
CA ALA A 49 -3.32 -6.10 0.13
C ALA A 49 -3.04 -5.58 1.56
N ALA A 50 -3.54 -4.39 1.89
CA ALA A 50 -3.42 -3.81 3.22
C ALA A 50 -4.13 -4.67 4.29
N VAL A 51 -5.33 -5.19 3.98
CA VAL A 51 -6.05 -6.15 4.84
C VAL A 51 -5.22 -7.41 5.07
N MET A 52 -4.64 -7.98 4.02
CA MET A 52 -3.81 -9.18 4.13
C MET A 52 -2.53 -8.93 4.95
N GLY A 53 -1.87 -7.79 4.76
CA GLY A 53 -0.72 -7.37 5.55
C GLY A 53 -1.06 -7.18 7.02
N GLY A 54 -2.17 -6.52 7.33
CA GLY A 54 -2.67 -6.34 8.70
C GLY A 54 -3.02 -7.66 9.39
N LEU A 55 -3.65 -8.58 8.65
CA LEU A 55 -3.98 -9.93 9.13
C LEU A 55 -2.71 -10.71 9.50
N VAL A 56 -1.71 -10.74 8.63
CA VAL A 56 -0.45 -11.44 8.91
C VAL A 56 0.31 -10.79 10.07
N CYS A 57 0.36 -9.45 10.10
CA CYS A 57 0.97 -8.72 11.20
C CYS A 57 0.31 -9.08 12.55
N ALA A 58 -1.02 -9.08 12.61
CA ALA A 58 -1.75 -9.37 13.83
C ALA A 58 -1.55 -10.81 14.34
N LYS A 59 -1.42 -11.79 13.42
CA LYS A 59 -1.14 -13.20 13.76
C LYS A 59 0.23 -13.39 14.44
N VAL A 60 1.22 -12.57 14.10
CA VAL A 60 2.60 -12.72 14.61
C VAL A 60 2.91 -11.74 15.75
N ALA A 61 2.27 -10.57 15.76
CA ALA A 61 2.51 -9.53 16.73
C ALA A 61 2.16 -9.96 18.16
N ALA A 62 2.93 -9.50 19.14
CA ALA A 62 2.71 -9.82 20.53
C ALA A 62 1.46 -9.14 21.13
N ASN A 63 1.14 -7.94 20.68
CA ASN A 63 0.00 -7.14 21.12
C ASN A 63 -0.44 -6.22 19.96
N SER A 64 -1.30 -5.24 20.23
CA SER A 64 -1.76 -4.26 19.23
C SER A 64 -0.66 -3.31 18.76
N GLY A 65 0.49 -3.25 19.43
CA GLY A 65 1.62 -2.40 19.05
C GLY A 65 2.20 -2.73 17.67
N GLY A 66 2.21 -4.01 17.26
CA GLY A 66 2.67 -4.39 15.90
C GLY A 66 1.80 -3.78 14.80
N MET A 67 0.48 -3.77 14.99
CA MET A 67 -0.47 -3.12 14.08
C MET A 67 -0.20 -1.62 13.98
N TRP A 68 -0.03 -0.93 15.11
CA TRP A 68 0.25 0.52 15.09
C TRP A 68 1.58 0.86 14.44
N ILE A 69 2.63 0.04 14.63
CA ILE A 69 3.91 0.21 13.93
C ILE A 69 3.71 0.07 12.42
N LEU A 70 2.96 -0.94 11.97
CA LEU A 70 2.69 -1.14 10.55
C LEU A 70 1.86 0.02 9.96
N ILE A 71 0.80 0.47 10.64
CA ILE A 71 0.00 1.63 10.22
C ILE A 71 0.89 2.87 10.09
N ALA A 72 1.72 3.16 11.10
CA ALA A 72 2.62 4.30 11.07
C ALA A 72 3.60 4.21 9.89
N ALA A 73 4.19 3.04 9.64
CA ALA A 73 5.09 2.83 8.51
C ALA A 73 4.39 3.06 7.16
N VAL A 74 3.19 2.51 6.98
CA VAL A 74 2.41 2.66 5.74
C VAL A 74 2.02 4.11 5.50
N VAL A 75 1.59 4.84 6.54
CA VAL A 75 1.24 6.26 6.42
C VAL A 75 2.47 7.10 6.10
N VAL A 76 3.58 6.91 6.82
CA VAL A 76 4.80 7.68 6.59
C VAL A 76 5.36 7.44 5.20
N LEU A 77 5.47 6.17 4.77
CA LEU A 77 5.95 5.84 3.43
C LEU A 77 4.99 6.33 2.35
N GLY A 78 3.69 6.11 2.52
CA GLY A 78 2.68 6.55 1.57
C GLY A 78 2.67 8.07 1.39
N VAL A 79 2.76 8.84 2.47
CA VAL A 79 2.85 10.30 2.41
C VAL A 79 4.16 10.74 1.75
N ALA A 80 5.27 10.08 2.07
CA ALA A 80 6.55 10.37 1.41
C ALA A 80 6.46 10.16 -0.11
N PHE A 81 5.82 9.08 -0.56
CA PHE A 81 5.59 8.83 -2.00
C PHE A 81 4.61 9.84 -2.61
N ALA A 82 3.53 10.20 -1.92
CA ALA A 82 2.57 11.19 -2.42
C ALA A 82 3.22 12.57 -2.61
N VAL A 83 4.14 12.96 -1.71
CA VAL A 83 4.88 14.22 -1.80
C VAL A 83 5.99 14.16 -2.85
N ALA A 84 6.72 13.05 -2.93
CA ALA A 84 7.84 12.91 -3.86
C ALA A 84 7.39 12.61 -5.31
N GLY A 85 6.19 12.08 -5.51
CA GLY A 85 5.65 11.69 -6.81
C GLY A 85 5.73 12.78 -7.88
N PRO A 86 5.18 13.99 -7.64
CA PRO A 86 5.25 15.09 -8.61
C PRO A 86 6.69 15.47 -8.98
N MET A 87 7.58 15.55 -7.99
CA MET A 87 8.99 15.87 -8.20
C MET A 87 9.71 14.79 -9.03
N MET A 88 9.39 13.52 -8.80
CA MET A 88 9.95 12.41 -9.59
C MET A 88 9.41 12.37 -11.02
N ALA A 89 8.14 12.74 -11.22
CA ALA A 89 7.54 12.85 -12.55
C ALA A 89 8.18 13.99 -13.38
N GLU A 90 8.43 15.14 -12.74
CA GLU A 90 9.10 16.28 -13.36
C GLU A 90 10.53 15.94 -13.80
N MET A 91 11.30 15.28 -12.92
CA MET A 91 12.65 14.79 -13.25
C MET A 91 12.65 13.74 -14.39
N ALA A 92 11.64 12.87 -14.46
CA ALA A 92 11.51 11.87 -15.53
C ALA A 92 11.16 12.51 -16.88
N SER A 93 10.35 13.57 -16.86
CA SER A 93 10.02 14.36 -18.04
C SER A 93 11.25 15.07 -18.62
N GLU A 94 12.06 15.73 -17.76
CA GLU A 94 13.30 16.40 -18.15
C GLU A 94 14.34 15.44 -18.75
N ALA A 95 14.33 14.16 -18.36
CA ALA A 95 15.22 13.13 -18.88
C ALA A 95 14.80 12.57 -20.27
N GLY A 96 13.74 13.09 -20.89
CA GLY A 96 13.24 12.61 -22.18
C GLY A 96 12.51 11.26 -22.11
N VAL A 97 12.11 10.83 -20.91
CA VAL A 97 11.28 9.64 -20.67
C VAL A 97 9.78 10.00 -20.69
N ALA A 98 9.46 11.26 -20.96
CA ALA A 98 8.12 11.86 -20.92
C ALA A 98 7.08 11.13 -21.78
N ASP A 99 7.45 10.71 -22.98
CA ASP A 99 6.53 10.06 -23.94
C ASP A 99 5.95 8.73 -23.43
N ALA A 100 6.53 8.12 -22.38
CA ALA A 100 6.03 6.90 -21.76
C ALA A 100 5.14 7.13 -20.53
N MET A 101 5.11 8.35 -19.97
CA MET A 101 4.35 8.67 -18.74
C MET A 101 3.09 9.53 -19.00
N ASP A 102 3.03 10.23 -20.13
CA ASP A 102 1.90 11.11 -20.52
C ASP A 102 0.57 10.37 -20.75
N ALA A 103 0.58 9.05 -20.95
CA ALA A 103 -0.64 8.26 -21.16
C ALA A 103 -1.36 7.85 -19.87
N THR A 104 -0.72 8.02 -18.70
CA THR A 104 -1.26 7.58 -17.41
C THR A 104 -1.03 8.64 -16.33
N GLU A 105 -1.60 9.83 -16.53
CA GLU A 105 -1.74 10.80 -15.43
C GLU A 105 -2.66 10.19 -14.37
N GLU A 106 -2.06 9.48 -13.40
CA GLU A 106 -2.79 9.01 -12.24
C GLU A 106 -3.26 10.24 -11.45
N PRO A 107 -4.56 10.36 -11.13
CA PRO A 107 -5.06 11.56 -10.49
C PRO A 107 -4.32 11.81 -9.17
N THR A 108 -3.80 13.02 -8.96
CA THR A 108 -2.95 13.34 -7.78
C THR A 108 -3.64 13.07 -6.44
N TRP A 109 -4.98 13.14 -6.39
CA TRP A 109 -5.76 12.80 -5.19
C TRP A 109 -5.67 11.30 -4.85
N LEU A 110 -5.44 10.43 -5.83
CA LEU A 110 -5.34 8.98 -5.61
C LEU A 110 -4.06 8.63 -4.83
N ALA A 111 -2.97 9.35 -5.07
CA ALA A 111 -1.73 9.22 -4.30
C ALA A 111 -1.94 9.51 -2.81
N TRP A 112 -2.81 10.46 -2.46
CA TRP A 112 -3.18 10.78 -1.08
C TRP A 112 -4.18 9.81 -0.47
N LEU A 113 -4.98 9.15 -1.29
CA LEU A 113 -5.93 8.13 -0.84
C LEU A 113 -5.21 6.83 -0.42
N ASN A 114 -4.12 6.47 -1.10
CA ASN A 114 -3.36 5.25 -0.84
C ASN A 114 -2.87 5.09 0.63
N PRO A 115 -2.28 6.11 1.29
CA PRO A 115 -1.93 6.05 2.70
C PRO A 115 -3.14 5.76 3.62
N LEU A 116 -4.29 6.36 3.30
CA LEU A 116 -5.53 6.19 4.07
C LEU A 116 -6.09 4.78 3.89
N LEU A 117 -6.16 4.29 2.65
CA LEU A 117 -6.57 2.92 2.35
C LEU A 117 -5.65 1.90 3.00
N GLY A 118 -4.34 2.15 2.96
CA GLY A 118 -3.34 1.33 3.62
C GLY A 118 -3.56 1.24 5.13
N ALA A 119 -3.74 2.39 5.80
CA ALA A 119 -4.01 2.44 7.24
C ALA A 119 -5.33 1.73 7.61
N VAL A 120 -6.41 2.01 6.89
CA VAL A 120 -7.73 1.40 7.11
C VAL A 120 -7.68 -0.10 6.87
N GLY A 121 -7.08 -0.54 5.77
CA GLY A 121 -6.94 -1.95 5.44
C GLY A 121 -6.14 -2.71 6.49
N VAL A 122 -4.99 -2.18 6.91
CA VAL A 122 -4.17 -2.79 7.98
C VAL A 122 -4.98 -2.92 9.28
N TYR A 123 -5.70 -1.87 9.67
CA TYR A 123 -6.54 -1.88 10.87
C TYR A 123 -7.63 -2.96 10.78
N LEU A 124 -8.38 -3.00 9.67
CA LEU A 124 -9.44 -3.99 9.45
C LEU A 124 -8.87 -5.42 9.46
N GLY A 125 -7.79 -5.67 8.73
CA GLY A 125 -7.12 -6.97 8.70
C GLY A 125 -6.65 -7.44 10.06
N ALA A 126 -6.12 -6.54 10.88
CA ALA A 126 -5.68 -6.86 12.23
C ALA A 126 -6.85 -7.21 13.17
N ARG A 127 -7.98 -6.52 13.03
CA ARG A 127 -9.20 -6.76 13.83
C ARG A 127 -9.86 -8.11 13.53
N LEU A 128 -9.68 -8.66 12.32
CA LEU A 128 -10.18 -10.01 11.98
C LEU A 128 -9.48 -11.13 12.77
N VAL A 129 -8.28 -10.88 13.31
CA VAL A 129 -7.50 -11.89 14.05
C VAL A 129 -7.61 -11.69 15.55
N LYS A 130 -7.45 -10.46 16.02
CA LYS A 130 -7.52 -10.09 17.44
C LYS A 130 -8.89 -9.50 17.78
N GLY A 131 -9.93 -10.12 17.24
CA GLY A 131 -11.32 -9.79 17.52
C GLY A 131 -11.70 -10.23 18.94
N GLU A 132 -11.17 -9.51 19.92
CA GLU A 132 -11.76 -9.27 21.24
C GLU A 132 -12.15 -7.78 21.32
#